data_AF-A0AA88J6P8-F1
#
_entry.id   AF-A0AA88J6P8-F1
#
_cell.length_a   1.000
_cell.length_b   1.000
_cell.length_c   1.000
_cell.angle_alpha   90.00
_cell.angle_beta   90.00
_cell.angle_gamma   90.00
#
_symmetry.space_group_name_H-M   'P 1'
#
loop_
_entity.id
_entity.type
_entity.pdbx_description
1 polymer ?
#
loop_
_entity_poly.entity_id
_entity_poly.type
_entity_poly.pdbx_seq_one_letter_code
_entity_poly.pdbx_strand_id
1 'polypeptide(L)'
;MAGVLIVLINLIFSVSASICIEKQVETTGVEDQATILFCESDLDNESSTFTWTKDNHTLEPSSRITMQGQILWLLNTTSSDGGLYVCRSTNSTFSTETRVFLSVEAGPCLSLYDIDVTQEKNNISLSCSEERIPVLGQRLEVQWWKDCKSTGLRGSELNLFNVSMSSKGNYTCLVIFRHEDKNYTTSLTYQLIVKKKETVKEPRVIQPRNKTLYVKPGVEIKLECNVFIGIGEESKQETSVYWIINNSYIDIYPDLQQNLTIEMREKSWIYGRLTLLIPEILPEFFGIPFHCVILNPVGGDQGQLWLSRDDYTNHAWLITVVLLVLAAVLSAVLLNFFKIDLILAYRHLCGKDKTIQEGNRYNACVLYFPGPGSSTAEDFALRILPSMLEQQHNLRLFIQGRDTDTGGNIASMTEVLSRSQVVMLILPGNNEDDTLIPISKDQNRLEDSQLSVFLSDITHFGVPLLLVECEDDADYSLLPESIQSSIKKDRVLKWKSAVEPNGPFWKKLRYHMT
;
A
#
# COMPACT_ATOMS: atom_id res chain seq x y z
N MET A 1 17.35 86.29 19.35
CA MET A 1 16.92 84.98 18.81
C MET A 1 15.45 84.63 19.09
N ALA A 2 14.82 85.11 20.16
CA ALA A 2 13.41 84.79 20.46
C ALA A 2 12.36 85.41 19.49
N GLY A 3 12.63 86.60 18.93
CA GLY A 3 11.68 87.28 18.04
C GLY A 3 11.50 86.63 16.67
N VAL A 4 12.51 85.93 16.15
CA VAL A 4 12.45 85.23 14.85
C VAL A 4 11.63 83.95 14.96
N LEU A 5 11.68 83.28 16.12
CA LEU A 5 10.93 82.06 16.39
C LEU A 5 9.42 82.34 16.51
N ILE A 6 9.02 83.46 17.11
CA ILE A 6 7.60 83.87 17.24
C ILE A 6 7.01 84.30 15.90
N VAL A 7 7.81 84.95 15.03
CA VAL A 7 7.38 85.31 13.67
C VAL A 7 7.23 84.05 12.80
N LEU A 8 8.14 83.08 12.91
CA LEU A 8 8.01 81.78 12.25
C LEU A 8 6.80 80.98 12.75
N ILE A 9 6.54 80.95 14.07
CA ILE A 9 5.37 80.26 14.63
C ILE A 9 4.07 80.92 14.16
N ASN A 10 3.98 82.26 14.13
CA ASN A 10 2.79 82.96 13.60
C ASN A 10 2.64 82.83 12.07
N LEU A 11 3.73 82.70 11.30
CA LEU A 11 3.70 82.39 9.87
C LEU A 11 3.29 80.93 9.60
N ILE A 12 3.64 80.00 10.48
CA ILE A 12 3.19 78.60 10.43
C ILE A 12 1.70 78.50 10.77
N PHE A 13 1.18 79.36 11.66
CA PHE A 13 -0.27 79.45 11.94
C PHE A 13 -1.07 80.27 10.89
N SER A 14 -0.43 81.07 10.03
CA SER A 14 -1.12 81.82 8.96
C SER A 14 -1.29 81.04 7.66
N VAL A 15 -0.61 79.90 7.50
CA VAL A 15 -0.79 79.01 6.35
C VAL A 15 -1.61 77.81 6.83
N SER A 16 -2.93 77.99 6.91
CA SER A 16 -3.85 76.86 6.93
C SER A 16 -3.71 76.14 5.59
N ALA A 17 -2.81 75.17 5.52
CA ALA A 17 -2.67 74.30 4.37
C ALA A 17 -3.93 73.42 4.32
N SER A 18 -4.92 73.84 3.53
CA SER A 18 -6.04 72.99 3.15
C SER A 18 -5.45 71.76 2.46
N ILE A 19 -5.65 70.58 3.05
CA ILE A 19 -5.25 69.31 2.44
C ILE A 19 -6.18 69.10 1.25
N CYS A 20 -5.75 69.44 0.04
CA CYS A 20 -6.46 69.10 -1.19
C CYS A 20 -6.25 67.61 -1.49
N ILE A 21 -7.25 66.80 -1.18
CA ILE A 21 -7.34 65.44 -1.69
C ILE A 21 -7.84 65.54 -3.14
N GLU A 22 -7.09 64.92 -4.05
CA GLU A 22 -7.37 64.94 -5.47
C GLU A 22 -7.95 63.60 -5.90
N LYS A 23 -9.25 63.58 -6.23
CA LYS A 23 -9.94 62.41 -6.79
C LYS A 23 -10.15 62.58 -8.29
N GLN A 24 -10.03 61.51 -9.05
CA GLN A 24 -10.27 61.52 -10.49
C GLN A 24 -11.38 60.51 -10.84
N VAL A 25 -12.40 60.98 -11.56
CA VAL A 25 -13.58 60.22 -11.98
C VAL A 25 -13.74 60.35 -13.48
N GLU A 26 -14.08 59.25 -14.15
CA GLU A 26 -14.47 59.25 -15.57
C GLU A 26 -15.99 59.13 -15.66
N THR A 27 -16.60 59.90 -16.56
CA THR A 27 -18.05 59.89 -16.77
C THR A 27 -18.33 59.91 -18.27
N THR A 28 -19.31 59.10 -18.69
CA THR A 28 -19.75 59.05 -20.07
C THR A 28 -21.13 59.68 -20.20
N GLY A 29 -21.23 60.77 -20.95
CA GLY A 29 -22.47 61.42 -21.32
C GLY A 29 -22.97 60.96 -22.68
N VAL A 30 -24.28 61.12 -22.91
CA VAL A 30 -24.92 60.79 -24.19
C VAL A 30 -25.34 62.08 -24.89
N GLU A 31 -25.05 62.20 -26.18
CA GLU A 31 -25.49 63.34 -26.99
C GLU A 31 -27.02 63.51 -26.94
N ASP A 32 -27.47 64.76 -26.91
CA ASP A 32 -28.88 65.17 -26.81
C ASP A 32 -29.60 64.75 -25.51
N GLN A 33 -28.88 64.19 -24.54
CA GLN A 33 -29.39 63.85 -23.21
C GLN A 33 -28.86 64.80 -22.14
N ALA A 34 -29.52 64.82 -20.98
CA ALA A 34 -29.00 65.43 -19.78
C ALA A 34 -27.94 64.51 -19.16
N THR A 35 -26.73 65.05 -19.00
CA THR A 35 -25.60 64.37 -18.34
C THR A 35 -25.43 64.90 -16.93
N ILE A 36 -25.11 63.99 -16.01
CA ILE A 36 -25.00 64.26 -14.58
C ILE A 36 -23.52 64.08 -14.22
N LEU A 37 -22.90 65.13 -13.70
CA LEU A 37 -21.55 65.07 -13.14
C LEU A 37 -21.66 65.12 -11.62
N PHE A 38 -21.05 64.15 -10.96
CA PHE A 38 -21.05 64.04 -9.51
C PHE A 38 -19.72 64.52 -8.93
N CYS A 39 -19.79 65.39 -7.93
CA CYS A 39 -18.63 65.82 -7.16
C CYS A 39 -18.41 64.85 -5.99
N GLU A 40 -17.36 64.03 -6.07
CA GLU A 40 -17.08 63.05 -5.03
C GLU A 40 -16.35 63.70 -3.84
N SER A 41 -17.12 64.11 -2.83
CA SER A 41 -16.59 64.76 -1.63
C SER A 41 -16.89 63.96 -0.37
N ASP A 42 -15.91 63.88 0.54
CA ASP A 42 -16.08 63.31 1.87
C ASP A 42 -16.62 64.38 2.86
N LEU A 43 -16.90 65.60 2.39
CA LEU A 43 -17.44 66.69 3.19
C LEU A 43 -18.97 66.65 3.23
N ASP A 44 -19.54 66.95 4.40
CA ASP A 44 -20.99 67.03 4.58
C ASP A 44 -21.63 68.05 3.63
N ASN A 45 -22.59 67.60 2.81
CA ASN A 45 -23.23 68.39 1.77
C ASN A 45 -23.94 69.65 2.31
N GLU A 46 -24.56 69.58 3.49
CA GLU A 46 -25.32 70.70 4.08
C GLU A 46 -24.45 71.88 4.53
N SER A 47 -23.16 71.64 4.82
CA SER A 47 -22.23 72.66 5.30
C SER A 47 -21.12 73.02 4.30
N SER A 48 -21.22 72.48 3.08
CA SER A 48 -20.21 72.62 2.04
C SER A 48 -20.72 73.41 0.85
N THR A 49 -19.82 74.20 0.27
CA THR A 49 -20.06 74.94 -0.98
C THR A 49 -19.37 74.22 -2.12
N PHE A 50 -20.07 74.06 -3.24
CA PHE A 50 -19.57 73.35 -4.42
C PHE A 50 -19.39 74.33 -5.58
N THR A 51 -18.20 74.36 -6.16
CA THR A 51 -17.86 75.20 -7.31
C THR A 51 -17.38 74.31 -8.45
N TRP A 52 -17.95 74.47 -9.64
CA TRP A 52 -17.50 73.74 -10.82
C TRP A 52 -16.72 74.64 -11.77
N THR A 53 -15.65 74.11 -12.35
CA THR A 53 -14.86 74.80 -13.37
C THR A 53 -14.65 73.88 -14.58
N LYS A 54 -14.62 74.47 -15.77
CA LYS A 54 -14.26 73.80 -17.04
C LYS A 54 -13.33 74.73 -17.80
N ASP A 55 -12.26 74.19 -18.40
CA ASP A 55 -11.30 74.99 -19.17
C ASP A 55 -10.73 76.19 -18.38
N ASN A 56 -10.52 76.01 -17.08
CA ASN A 56 -10.05 77.03 -16.13
C ASN A 56 -11.02 78.22 -15.93
N HIS A 57 -12.29 78.07 -16.33
CA HIS A 57 -13.37 79.03 -16.10
C HIS A 57 -14.41 78.46 -15.13
N THR A 58 -14.84 79.26 -14.15
CA THR A 58 -15.96 78.90 -13.27
C THR A 58 -17.25 78.82 -14.08
N LEU A 59 -17.97 77.71 -13.92
CA LEU A 59 -19.27 77.49 -14.54
C LEU A 59 -20.34 78.21 -13.72
N GLU A 60 -21.16 78.98 -14.41
CA GLU A 60 -22.31 79.68 -13.84
C GLU A 60 -23.62 79.03 -14.30
N PRO A 61 -24.70 79.10 -13.51
CA PRO A 61 -26.01 78.61 -13.91
C PRO A 61 -26.46 79.23 -15.24
N SER A 62 -26.99 78.40 -16.14
CA SER A 62 -27.49 78.82 -17.44
C SER A 62 -28.66 77.94 -17.88
N SER A 63 -29.29 78.27 -19.01
CA SER A 63 -30.36 77.42 -19.57
C SER A 63 -29.97 75.96 -19.84
N ARG A 64 -28.66 75.65 -19.91
CA ARG A 64 -28.14 74.28 -20.06
C ARG A 64 -27.41 73.75 -18.83
N ILE A 65 -27.11 74.57 -17.83
CA ILE A 65 -26.28 74.18 -16.69
C ILE A 65 -27.02 74.51 -15.40
N THR A 66 -27.28 73.48 -14.61
CA THR A 66 -27.91 73.60 -13.29
C THR A 66 -27.02 72.89 -12.26
N MET A 67 -26.82 73.50 -11.11
CA MET A 67 -26.00 72.95 -10.03
C MET A 67 -26.82 72.91 -8.74
N GLN A 68 -26.86 71.76 -8.06
CA GLN A 68 -27.54 71.59 -6.77
C GLN A 68 -26.69 70.69 -5.88
N GLY A 69 -26.08 71.28 -4.86
CA GLY A 69 -25.11 70.58 -3.99
C GLY A 69 -23.97 69.98 -4.82
N GLN A 70 -23.77 68.67 -4.66
CA GLN A 70 -22.70 67.90 -5.31
C GLN A 70 -22.91 67.64 -6.80
N ILE A 71 -24.08 67.96 -7.35
CA ILE A 71 -24.47 67.52 -8.68
C ILE A 71 -24.50 68.70 -9.63
N LEU A 72 -23.84 68.53 -10.78
CA LEU A 72 -23.98 69.39 -11.96
C LEU A 72 -24.78 68.64 -13.02
N TRP A 73 -25.91 69.20 -13.42
CA TRP A 73 -26.67 68.76 -14.58
C TRP A 73 -26.28 69.61 -15.78
N LEU A 74 -25.80 68.94 -16.81
CA LEU A 74 -25.61 69.50 -18.14
C LEU A 74 -26.77 69.03 -19.01
N LEU A 75 -27.71 69.93 -19.28
CA LEU A 75 -28.89 69.70 -20.08
C LEU A 75 -28.53 69.82 -21.57
N ASN A 76 -28.92 68.81 -22.35
CA ASN A 76 -28.66 68.73 -23.79
C ASN A 76 -27.15 68.75 -24.11
N THR A 77 -26.49 67.66 -23.73
CA THR A 77 -25.05 67.45 -23.91
C THR A 77 -24.69 67.34 -25.40
N THR A 78 -23.58 67.97 -25.77
CA THR A 78 -23.01 67.95 -27.12
C THR A 78 -21.58 67.42 -27.09
N SER A 79 -21.02 66.96 -28.22
CA SER A 79 -19.62 66.53 -28.30
C SER A 79 -18.62 67.57 -27.80
N SER A 80 -18.91 68.87 -27.97
CA SER A 80 -18.08 69.99 -27.49
C SER A 80 -18.08 70.17 -25.97
N ASP A 81 -19.06 69.60 -25.27
CA ASP A 81 -19.10 69.64 -23.82
C ASP A 81 -18.10 68.65 -23.20
N GLY A 82 -17.58 67.67 -23.95
CA GLY A 82 -16.54 66.75 -23.50
C GLY A 82 -15.27 67.46 -23.01
N GLY A 83 -14.59 66.87 -22.03
CA GLY A 83 -13.37 67.42 -21.43
C GLY A 83 -13.30 67.30 -19.91
N LEU A 84 -12.34 67.99 -19.32
CA LEU A 84 -12.10 67.98 -17.87
C LEU A 84 -12.95 69.04 -17.17
N TYR A 85 -13.75 68.58 -16.21
CA TYR A 85 -14.45 69.40 -15.24
C TYR A 85 -13.74 69.25 -13.89
N VAL A 86 -13.60 70.34 -13.13
CA VAL A 86 -13.06 70.29 -11.78
C VAL A 86 -14.12 70.83 -10.83
N CYS A 87 -14.59 69.97 -9.94
CA CYS A 87 -15.41 70.36 -8.81
C CYS A 87 -14.52 70.64 -7.60
N ARG A 88 -14.73 71.79 -6.96
CA ARG A 88 -14.13 72.13 -5.68
C ARG A 88 -15.23 72.19 -4.63
N SER A 89 -15.11 71.36 -3.61
CA SER A 89 -15.98 71.40 -2.44
C SER A 89 -15.24 72.00 -1.24
N THR A 90 -15.84 73.01 -0.63
CA THR A 90 -15.22 73.78 0.45
C THR A 90 -16.17 73.90 1.64
N ASN A 91 -15.69 73.50 2.81
CA ASN A 91 -16.30 73.75 4.12
C ASN A 91 -15.42 74.77 4.88
N SER A 92 -15.89 75.24 6.05
CA SER A 92 -15.22 76.17 6.97
C SER A 92 -13.73 75.91 7.23
N THR A 93 -13.28 74.64 7.12
CA THR A 93 -11.91 74.23 7.48
C THR A 93 -11.19 73.43 6.38
N PHE A 94 -11.92 72.84 5.43
CA PHE A 94 -11.38 71.90 4.44
C PHE A 94 -11.84 72.25 3.03
N SER A 95 -10.96 72.02 2.04
CA SER A 95 -11.27 72.14 0.62
C SER A 95 -10.74 70.90 -0.09
N THR A 96 -11.58 70.26 -0.90
CA THR A 96 -11.24 69.08 -1.70
C THR A 96 -11.59 69.34 -3.16
N GLU A 97 -10.85 68.69 -4.07
CA GLU A 97 -11.04 68.84 -5.51
C GLU A 97 -11.25 67.47 -6.18
N THR A 98 -12.31 67.38 -6.97
CA THR A 98 -12.62 66.22 -7.82
C THR A 98 -12.46 66.61 -9.28
N ARG A 99 -11.62 65.89 -10.01
CA ARG A 99 -11.46 65.96 -11.46
C ARG A 99 -12.39 64.96 -12.12
N VAL A 100 -13.33 65.45 -12.92
CA VAL A 100 -14.29 64.64 -13.66
C VAL A 100 -14.00 64.76 -15.16
N PHE A 101 -13.57 63.68 -15.79
CA PHE A 101 -13.37 63.62 -17.24
C PHE A 101 -14.68 63.16 -17.91
N LEU A 102 -15.30 64.06 -18.66
CA LEU A 102 -16.49 63.77 -19.44
C LEU A 102 -16.12 63.34 -20.86
N SER A 103 -16.43 62.09 -21.20
CA SER A 103 -16.51 61.61 -22.59
C SER A 103 -17.95 61.72 -23.07
N VAL A 104 -18.17 62.21 -24.29
CA VAL A 104 -19.52 62.31 -24.87
C VAL A 104 -19.63 61.37 -26.05
N GLU A 105 -20.59 60.47 -25.99
CA GLU A 105 -20.83 59.47 -27.02
C GLU A 105 -22.17 59.68 -27.72
N ALA A 106 -22.19 59.40 -29.03
CA ALA A 106 -23.38 59.51 -29.85
C ALA A 106 -24.18 58.20 -29.83
N GLY A 107 -25.43 58.26 -29.38
CA GLY A 107 -26.37 57.14 -29.43
C GLY A 107 -27.04 56.83 -28.09
N PRO A 108 -28.20 56.16 -28.10
CA PRO A 108 -29.13 56.19 -26.96
C PRO A 108 -28.73 55.36 -25.72
N CYS A 109 -27.65 54.57 -25.75
CA CYS A 109 -27.42 53.48 -24.77
C CYS A 109 -25.93 53.21 -24.45
N LEU A 110 -25.11 54.24 -24.30
CA LEU A 110 -23.65 54.07 -24.21
C LEU A 110 -23.06 54.30 -22.81
N SER A 111 -23.81 54.91 -21.89
CA SER A 111 -23.37 55.13 -20.49
C SER A 111 -23.54 53.85 -19.64
N LEU A 112 -22.51 53.00 -19.63
CA LEU A 112 -22.46 51.85 -18.71
C LEU A 112 -22.34 52.35 -17.27
N TYR A 113 -23.31 51.98 -16.44
CA TYR A 113 -23.35 52.32 -15.02
C TYR A 113 -22.86 51.19 -14.14
N ASP A 114 -23.42 49.99 -14.34
CA ASP A 114 -23.14 48.83 -13.48
C ASP A 114 -23.26 47.51 -14.25
N ILE A 115 -22.67 46.46 -13.68
CA ILE A 115 -22.64 45.10 -14.20
C ILE A 115 -23.41 44.18 -13.25
N ASP A 116 -24.59 43.75 -13.68
CA ASP A 116 -25.41 42.78 -12.96
C ASP A 116 -25.08 41.36 -13.42
N VAL A 117 -24.78 40.47 -12.45
CA VAL A 117 -24.47 39.07 -12.71
C VAL A 117 -25.56 38.19 -12.12
N THR A 118 -26.17 37.34 -12.96
CA THR A 118 -27.17 36.36 -12.51
C THR A 118 -26.91 34.99 -13.11
N GLN A 119 -27.56 33.96 -12.57
CA GLN A 119 -27.53 32.60 -13.09
C GLN A 119 -28.77 32.33 -13.96
N GLU A 120 -28.62 31.40 -14.90
CA GLU A 120 -29.72 30.91 -15.72
C GLU A 120 -30.85 30.35 -14.84
N LYS A 121 -32.10 30.62 -15.23
CA LYS A 121 -33.35 30.29 -14.52
C LYS A 121 -33.62 31.07 -13.24
N ASN A 122 -32.72 31.97 -12.80
CA ASN A 122 -33.04 32.89 -11.71
C ASN A 122 -33.91 34.04 -12.22
N ASN A 123 -34.47 34.79 -11.26
CA ASN A 123 -35.20 36.03 -11.51
C ASN A 123 -34.31 37.20 -11.09
N ILE A 124 -34.37 38.31 -11.83
CA ILE A 124 -33.64 39.55 -11.51
C ILE A 124 -34.53 40.75 -11.78
N SER A 125 -34.39 41.79 -10.95
CA SER A 125 -35.06 43.08 -11.14
C SER A 125 -34.02 44.17 -11.34
N LEU A 126 -34.09 44.87 -12.46
CA LEU A 126 -33.27 46.05 -12.73
C LEU A 126 -34.07 47.29 -12.31
N SER A 127 -33.53 48.09 -11.40
CA SER A 127 -34.20 49.29 -10.87
C SER A 127 -33.68 50.56 -11.52
N CYS A 128 -34.57 51.48 -11.85
CA CYS A 128 -34.30 52.82 -12.38
C CYS A 128 -34.95 53.85 -11.43
N SER A 129 -34.56 53.82 -10.16
CA SER A 129 -35.02 54.75 -9.13
C SER A 129 -34.38 56.14 -9.25
N GLU A 130 -34.87 57.12 -8.50
CA GLU A 130 -34.25 58.46 -8.45
C GLU A 130 -32.88 58.47 -7.78
N GLU A 131 -32.59 57.48 -6.93
CA GLU A 131 -31.28 57.29 -6.31
C GLU A 131 -30.21 56.93 -7.34
N ARG A 132 -30.55 56.10 -8.33
CA ARG A 132 -29.61 55.67 -9.38
C ARG A 132 -29.48 56.67 -10.52
N ILE A 133 -30.56 57.37 -10.85
CA ILE A 133 -30.57 58.41 -11.89
C ILE A 133 -31.35 59.64 -11.41
N PRO A 134 -30.67 60.60 -10.76
CA PRO A 134 -31.31 61.79 -10.22
C PRO A 134 -31.72 62.73 -11.36
N VAL A 135 -32.99 63.12 -11.37
CA VAL A 135 -33.55 64.01 -12.39
C VAL A 135 -33.88 65.38 -11.81
N LEU A 136 -33.82 66.41 -12.65
CA LEU A 136 -34.30 67.74 -12.28
C LEU A 136 -35.80 67.85 -12.48
N GLY A 137 -36.50 68.46 -11.53
CA GLY A 137 -37.94 68.70 -11.65
C GLY A 137 -38.78 67.43 -11.59
N GLN A 138 -39.72 67.26 -12.54
CA GLN A 138 -40.71 66.19 -12.47
C GLN A 138 -40.36 65.03 -13.43
N ARG A 139 -40.21 63.82 -12.88
CA ARG A 139 -40.13 62.59 -13.68
C ARG A 139 -41.47 62.32 -14.38
N LEU A 140 -41.44 62.16 -15.70
CA LEU A 140 -42.64 61.92 -16.51
C LEU A 140 -42.82 60.44 -16.83
N GLU A 141 -41.79 59.81 -17.40
CA GLU A 141 -41.87 58.42 -17.90
C GLU A 141 -40.50 57.74 -17.83
N VAL A 142 -40.51 56.42 -17.62
CA VAL A 142 -39.32 55.56 -17.72
C VAL A 142 -39.60 54.48 -18.77
N GLN A 143 -38.71 54.36 -19.76
CA GLN A 143 -38.77 53.37 -20.84
C GLN A 143 -37.55 52.47 -20.83
N TRP A 144 -37.74 51.18 -21.07
CA TRP A 144 -36.64 50.20 -21.10
C TRP A 144 -36.21 49.83 -22.51
N TRP A 145 -34.90 49.80 -22.72
CA TRP A 145 -34.25 49.44 -23.96
C TRP A 145 -33.31 48.27 -23.71
N LYS A 146 -33.20 47.35 -24.66
CA LYS A 146 -32.22 46.25 -24.65
C LYS A 146 -31.38 46.35 -25.90
N ASP A 147 -30.06 46.38 -25.75
CA ASP A 147 -29.09 46.43 -26.84
C ASP A 147 -29.45 47.52 -27.88
N CYS A 148 -29.73 48.73 -27.38
CA CYS A 148 -30.12 49.90 -28.16
C CYS A 148 -31.47 49.80 -28.90
N LYS A 149 -32.35 48.89 -28.49
CA LYS A 149 -33.70 48.73 -29.06
C LYS A 149 -34.76 48.85 -27.98
N SER A 150 -35.81 49.62 -28.25
CA SER A 150 -36.93 49.75 -27.32
C SER A 150 -37.59 48.39 -27.09
N THR A 151 -37.83 48.07 -25.81
CA THR A 151 -38.56 46.86 -25.41
C THR A 151 -40.07 47.10 -25.34
N GLY A 152 -40.51 48.36 -25.40
CA GLY A 152 -41.90 48.77 -25.15
C GLY A 152 -42.32 48.71 -23.67
N LEU A 153 -41.44 48.26 -22.77
CA LEU A 153 -41.72 48.17 -21.34
C LEU A 153 -41.50 49.52 -20.66
N ARG A 154 -42.36 49.81 -19.68
CA ARG A 154 -42.38 51.06 -18.91
C ARG A 154 -42.40 50.75 -17.42
N GLY A 155 -41.87 51.69 -16.63
CA GLY A 155 -41.87 51.63 -15.17
C GLY A 155 -40.48 51.76 -14.59
N SER A 156 -40.42 52.06 -13.29
CA SER A 156 -39.17 52.22 -12.55
C SER A 156 -38.40 50.91 -12.38
N GLU A 157 -39.03 49.75 -12.57
CA GLU A 157 -38.38 48.44 -12.42
C GLU A 157 -38.64 47.55 -13.64
N LEU A 158 -37.63 46.79 -14.03
CA LEU A 158 -37.71 45.76 -15.07
C LEU A 158 -37.44 44.39 -14.45
N ASN A 159 -38.52 43.62 -14.27
CA ASN A 159 -38.45 42.26 -13.76
C ASN A 159 -38.24 41.25 -14.92
N LEU A 160 -37.11 40.55 -14.89
CA LEU A 160 -36.79 39.46 -15.81
C LEU A 160 -36.93 38.13 -15.06
N PHE A 161 -37.87 37.29 -15.49
CA PHE A 161 -38.12 35.99 -14.89
C PHE A 161 -37.49 34.87 -15.70
N ASN A 162 -37.02 33.82 -15.04
CA ASN A 162 -36.39 32.64 -15.67
C ASN A 162 -35.35 33.04 -16.73
N VAL A 163 -34.39 33.87 -16.32
CA VAL A 163 -33.37 34.46 -17.21
C VAL A 163 -32.65 33.37 -17.98
N SER A 164 -32.44 33.57 -19.28
CA SER A 164 -31.74 32.62 -20.16
C SER A 164 -30.51 33.28 -20.79
N MET A 165 -29.69 32.49 -21.49
CA MET A 165 -28.53 33.05 -22.21
C MET A 165 -28.88 34.14 -23.23
N SER A 166 -30.09 34.15 -23.79
CA SER A 166 -30.54 35.23 -24.70
C SER A 166 -30.93 36.52 -23.96
N SER A 167 -31.16 36.43 -22.65
CA SER A 167 -31.41 37.61 -21.81
C SER A 167 -30.13 38.41 -21.57
N LYS A 168 -28.93 37.84 -21.81
CA LYS A 168 -27.68 38.60 -21.79
C LYS A 168 -27.78 39.82 -22.71
N GLY A 169 -27.27 40.96 -22.26
CA GLY A 169 -27.24 42.20 -23.03
C GLY A 169 -27.17 43.44 -22.16
N ASN A 170 -27.20 44.59 -22.81
CA ASN A 170 -27.18 45.89 -22.16
C ASN A 170 -28.61 46.40 -22.03
N TYR A 171 -29.05 46.65 -20.80
CA TYR A 171 -30.38 47.14 -20.48
C TYR A 171 -30.30 48.61 -20.09
N THR A 172 -30.88 49.48 -20.90
CA THR A 172 -30.86 50.92 -20.67
C THR A 172 -32.23 51.38 -20.21
N CYS A 173 -32.30 52.05 -19.06
CA CYS A 173 -33.49 52.79 -18.68
C CYS A 173 -33.37 54.23 -19.16
N LEU A 174 -34.31 54.65 -20.00
CA LEU A 174 -34.43 56.01 -20.52
C LEU A 174 -35.50 56.74 -19.71
N VAL A 175 -35.08 57.76 -18.97
CA VAL A 175 -35.95 58.57 -18.11
C VAL A 175 -36.23 59.90 -18.81
N ILE A 176 -37.51 60.18 -19.01
CA ILE A 176 -38.02 61.45 -19.53
C ILE A 176 -38.47 62.27 -18.31
N PHE A 177 -37.93 63.49 -18.17
CA PHE A 177 -38.28 64.40 -17.08
C PHE A 177 -38.52 65.82 -17.60
N ARG A 178 -39.26 66.62 -16.83
CA ARG A 178 -39.62 67.99 -17.17
C ARG A 178 -38.94 68.98 -16.24
N HIS A 179 -38.24 69.94 -16.83
CA HIS A 179 -37.58 71.04 -16.13
C HIS A 179 -37.76 72.35 -16.91
N GLU A 180 -38.21 73.42 -16.24
CA GLU A 180 -38.51 74.74 -16.84
C GLU A 180 -39.33 74.65 -18.16
N ASP A 181 -40.42 73.89 -18.12
CA ASP A 181 -41.34 73.65 -19.25
C ASP A 181 -40.73 72.98 -20.49
N LYS A 182 -39.51 72.45 -20.38
CA LYS A 182 -38.86 71.61 -21.40
C LYS A 182 -38.73 70.18 -20.93
N ASN A 183 -38.81 69.24 -21.87
CA ASN A 183 -38.60 67.83 -21.61
C ASN A 183 -37.15 67.47 -21.93
N TYR A 184 -36.51 66.78 -21.00
CA TYR A 184 -35.18 66.26 -21.14
C TYR A 184 -35.18 64.75 -20.95
N THR A 185 -34.20 64.09 -21.53
CA THR A 185 -33.98 62.66 -21.40
C THR A 185 -32.64 62.41 -20.75
N THR A 186 -32.58 61.42 -19.87
CA THR A 186 -31.32 60.91 -19.32
C THR A 186 -31.41 59.39 -19.27
N SER A 187 -30.29 58.70 -19.38
CA SER A 187 -30.29 57.24 -19.45
C SER A 187 -29.16 56.60 -18.65
N LEU A 188 -29.45 55.39 -18.18
CA LEU A 188 -28.53 54.56 -17.41
C LEU A 188 -28.52 53.15 -17.97
N THR A 189 -27.33 52.58 -18.23
CA THR A 189 -27.21 51.25 -18.83
C THR A 189 -26.61 50.24 -17.85
N TYR A 190 -27.30 49.12 -17.67
CA TYR A 190 -26.83 47.95 -16.95
C TYR A 190 -26.32 46.90 -17.94
N GLN A 191 -25.16 46.30 -17.67
CA GLN A 191 -24.73 45.12 -18.40
C GLN A 191 -25.18 43.87 -17.66
N LEU A 192 -26.16 43.13 -18.21
CA LEU A 192 -26.61 41.86 -17.64
C LEU A 192 -25.76 40.71 -18.17
N ILE A 193 -25.03 40.05 -17.26
CA ILE A 193 -24.28 38.83 -17.52
C ILE A 193 -25.06 37.64 -16.95
N VAL A 194 -25.33 36.66 -17.81
CA VAL A 194 -26.00 35.41 -17.43
C VAL A 194 -24.98 34.28 -17.41
N LYS A 195 -24.79 33.66 -16.25
CA LYS A 195 -23.96 32.46 -16.07
C LYS A 195 -24.82 31.21 -16.26
N LYS A 196 -24.27 30.20 -16.95
CA LYS A 196 -24.93 28.88 -17.05
C LYS A 196 -25.02 28.27 -15.66
N LYS A 197 -26.19 27.75 -15.29
CA LYS A 197 -26.35 26.93 -14.10
C LYS A 197 -25.79 25.55 -14.39
N GLU A 198 -24.71 25.17 -13.72
CA GLU A 198 -24.13 23.85 -13.92
C GLU A 198 -25.01 22.80 -13.26
N THR A 199 -25.25 21.67 -13.95
CA THR A 199 -26.06 20.59 -13.39
C THR A 199 -25.25 19.88 -12.30
N VAL A 200 -25.64 20.06 -11.05
CA VAL A 200 -25.08 19.33 -9.92
C VAL A 200 -25.24 17.83 -10.18
N LYS A 201 -24.13 17.09 -10.14
CA LYS A 201 -24.12 15.64 -10.28
C LYS A 201 -24.11 14.98 -8.91
N GLU A 202 -24.63 13.76 -8.84
CA GLU A 202 -24.54 12.94 -7.64
C GLU A 202 -23.06 12.67 -7.29
N PRO A 203 -22.63 12.93 -6.05
CA PRO A 203 -21.25 12.80 -5.64
C PRO A 203 -20.94 11.32 -5.38
N ARG A 204 -19.65 10.94 -5.43
CA ARG A 204 -19.27 9.53 -5.29
C ARG A 204 -17.99 9.35 -4.49
N VAL A 205 -17.97 8.37 -3.61
CA VAL A 205 -16.75 7.90 -2.96
C VAL A 205 -16.00 6.97 -3.93
N ILE A 206 -14.76 7.32 -4.26
CA ILE A 206 -13.90 6.52 -5.14
C ILE A 206 -13.22 5.44 -4.29
N GLN A 207 -12.65 5.85 -3.15
CA GLN A 207 -12.07 4.94 -2.15
C GLN A 207 -12.08 5.60 -0.77
N PRO A 208 -12.17 4.84 0.33
CA PRO A 208 -12.36 3.39 0.37
C PRO A 208 -13.81 3.00 0.09
N ARG A 209 -14.08 1.79 -0.43
CA ARG A 209 -15.46 1.25 -0.55
C ARG A 209 -15.75 0.25 0.56
N ASN A 210 -14.89 -0.75 0.68
CA ASN A 210 -14.83 -1.67 1.80
C ASN A 210 -13.38 -2.14 1.90
N LYS A 211 -12.62 -1.53 2.83
CA LYS A 211 -11.17 -1.78 2.97
C LYS A 211 -10.83 -2.06 4.42
N THR A 212 -10.05 -3.10 4.68
CA THR A 212 -9.48 -3.37 6.00
C THR A 212 -7.99 -3.03 5.99
N LEU A 213 -7.53 -2.26 6.96
CA LEU A 213 -6.12 -1.94 7.18
C LEU A 213 -5.63 -2.65 8.45
N TYR A 214 -4.53 -3.38 8.32
CA TYR A 214 -3.86 -4.05 9.43
C TYR A 214 -2.80 -3.12 10.02
N VAL A 215 -2.97 -2.74 11.29
CA VAL A 215 -2.14 -1.74 11.96
C VAL A 215 -1.84 -2.16 13.39
N LYS A 216 -0.69 -1.70 13.90
CA LYS A 216 -0.29 -1.91 15.29
C LYS A 216 -0.92 -0.83 16.18
N PRO A 217 -1.29 -1.14 17.43
CA PRO A 217 -1.73 -0.11 18.39
C PRO A 217 -0.64 0.93 18.65
N GLY A 218 -1.05 2.16 18.95
CA GLY A 218 -0.13 3.24 19.37
C GLY A 218 0.72 3.86 18.27
N VAL A 219 0.52 3.51 17.00
CA VAL A 219 1.21 4.16 15.87
C VAL A 219 0.37 5.30 15.31
N GLU A 220 1.03 6.29 14.71
CA GLU A 220 0.35 7.31 13.91
C GLU A 220 -0.10 6.73 12.56
N ILE A 221 -1.32 7.05 12.13
CA ILE A 221 -1.80 6.70 10.79
C ILE A 221 -2.57 7.85 10.14
N LYS A 222 -2.43 7.92 8.82
CA LYS A 222 -3.20 8.79 7.95
C LYS A 222 -4.13 7.96 7.07
N LEU A 223 -5.43 8.10 7.28
CA LEU A 223 -6.46 7.49 6.44
C LEU A 223 -6.79 8.42 5.28
N GLU A 224 -6.98 7.86 4.09
CA GLU A 224 -7.26 8.64 2.88
C GLU A 224 -8.58 8.23 2.25
N CYS A 225 -9.43 9.22 1.99
CA CYS A 225 -10.64 9.08 1.22
C CYS A 225 -10.58 9.95 -0.03
N ASN A 226 -10.66 9.33 -1.21
CA ASN A 226 -10.77 10.04 -2.47
C ASN A 226 -12.23 10.02 -2.92
N VAL A 227 -12.73 11.19 -3.30
CA VAL A 227 -14.11 11.43 -3.68
C VAL A 227 -14.19 12.20 -4.99
N PHE A 228 -15.25 11.95 -5.75
CA PHE A 228 -15.71 12.79 -6.83
C PHE A 228 -16.82 13.70 -6.29
N ILE A 229 -16.58 15.01 -6.32
CA ILE A 229 -17.48 16.02 -5.76
C ILE A 229 -18.56 16.40 -6.78
N GLY A 230 -18.17 16.68 -8.02
CA GLY A 230 -19.10 17.12 -9.04
C GLY A 230 -18.41 17.87 -10.17
N ILE A 231 -19.18 18.75 -10.84
CA ILE A 231 -18.71 19.58 -11.95
C ILE A 231 -19.01 21.05 -11.59
N GLY A 232 -17.99 21.91 -11.72
CA GLY A 232 -18.11 23.35 -11.48
C GLY A 232 -18.11 23.80 -10.02
N GLU A 233 -17.94 25.10 -9.83
CA GLU A 233 -17.75 25.70 -8.49
C GLU A 233 -19.00 25.59 -7.60
N GLU A 234 -20.20 25.57 -8.20
CA GLU A 234 -21.47 25.37 -7.46
C GLU A 234 -21.48 24.02 -6.74
N SER A 235 -21.02 22.94 -7.42
CA SER A 235 -20.93 21.62 -6.79
C SER A 235 -20.00 21.62 -5.57
N LYS A 236 -18.97 22.46 -5.54
CA LYS A 236 -18.04 22.55 -4.40
C LYS A 236 -18.67 23.26 -3.19
N GLN A 237 -19.49 24.28 -3.40
CA GLN A 237 -20.12 25.03 -2.31
C GLN A 237 -21.24 24.23 -1.63
N GLU A 238 -21.97 23.43 -2.41
CA GLU A 238 -23.12 22.66 -1.90
C GLU A 238 -22.75 21.25 -1.41
N THR A 239 -21.50 20.80 -1.57
CA THR A 239 -21.08 19.44 -1.19
C THR A 239 -20.29 19.42 0.12
N SER A 240 -20.70 18.54 1.02
CA SER A 240 -19.99 18.26 2.28
C SER A 240 -19.27 16.92 2.20
N VAL A 241 -17.99 16.88 2.60
CA VAL A 241 -17.16 15.66 2.67
C VAL A 241 -16.56 15.57 4.07
N TYR A 242 -16.81 14.47 4.77
CA TYR A 242 -16.36 14.29 6.15
C TYR A 242 -16.25 12.82 6.54
N TRP A 243 -15.58 12.55 7.66
CA TRP A 243 -15.49 11.23 8.25
C TRP A 243 -16.47 11.06 9.42
N ILE A 244 -16.99 9.85 9.58
CA ILE A 244 -17.79 9.41 10.72
C ILE A 244 -17.12 8.16 11.29
N ILE A 245 -17.05 8.05 12.61
CA ILE A 245 -16.48 6.89 13.31
C ILE A 245 -17.60 6.25 14.13
N ASN A 246 -17.94 4.99 13.82
CA ASN A 246 -19.01 4.26 14.51
C ASN A 246 -20.34 5.05 14.61
N ASN A 247 -20.77 5.65 13.50
CA ASN A 247 -21.96 6.51 13.40
C ASN A 247 -21.91 7.84 14.20
N SER A 248 -20.74 8.21 14.72
CA SER A 248 -20.53 9.48 15.43
C SER A 248 -19.63 10.43 14.64
N TYR A 249 -19.90 11.73 14.73
CA TYR A 249 -19.07 12.76 14.12
C TYR A 249 -17.69 12.83 14.76
N ILE A 250 -16.69 13.23 13.98
CA ILE A 250 -15.30 13.35 14.42
C ILE A 250 -15.11 14.38 15.54
N ASP A 251 -15.99 15.37 15.67
CA ASP A 251 -15.86 16.44 16.68
C ASP A 251 -15.82 15.91 18.13
N ILE A 252 -16.23 14.66 18.35
CA ILE A 252 -16.12 13.95 19.64
C ILE A 252 -14.66 13.58 19.97
N TYR A 253 -13.80 13.51 18.96
CA TYR A 253 -12.39 13.15 19.06
C TYR A 253 -11.51 14.36 18.68
N PRO A 254 -11.23 15.29 19.61
CA PRO A 254 -10.55 16.56 19.32
C PRO A 254 -9.10 16.39 18.85
N ASP A 255 -8.47 15.26 19.19
CA ASP A 255 -7.09 14.93 18.80
C ASP A 255 -6.99 14.48 17.34
N LEU A 256 -8.12 14.16 16.69
CA LEU A 256 -8.15 13.74 15.30
C LEU A 256 -8.25 14.96 14.38
N GLN A 257 -7.40 14.98 13.34
CA GLN A 257 -7.37 16.08 12.40
C GLN A 257 -7.81 15.61 11.02
N GLN A 258 -8.84 16.28 10.47
CA GLN A 258 -9.26 16.07 9.08
C GLN A 258 -8.82 17.22 8.19
N ASN A 259 -8.41 16.90 6.97
CA ASN A 259 -8.02 17.88 5.97
C ASN A 259 -8.56 17.48 4.60
N LEU A 260 -9.36 18.37 3.99
CA LEU A 260 -9.90 18.19 2.64
C LEU A 260 -9.05 18.99 1.64
N THR A 261 -8.45 18.27 0.70
CA THR A 261 -7.75 18.84 -0.45
C THR A 261 -8.59 18.67 -1.70
N ILE A 262 -8.74 19.73 -2.50
CA ILE A 262 -9.60 19.73 -3.69
C ILE A 262 -8.74 19.90 -4.93
N GLU A 263 -8.98 19.08 -5.94
CA GLU A 263 -8.27 19.06 -7.22
C GLU A 263 -9.26 19.21 -8.37
N MET A 264 -9.06 20.22 -9.22
CA MET A 264 -9.81 20.40 -10.45
C MET A 264 -9.07 19.72 -11.61
N ARG A 265 -9.76 18.87 -12.35
CA ARG A 265 -9.25 18.23 -13.58
C ARG A 265 -9.94 18.78 -14.82
N GLU A 266 -9.48 18.28 -15.98
CA GLU A 266 -10.06 18.58 -17.28
C GLU A 266 -11.59 18.51 -17.26
N LYS A 267 -12.24 19.42 -18.00
CA LYS A 267 -13.70 19.57 -18.11
C LYS A 267 -14.43 20.01 -16.83
N SER A 268 -13.75 20.73 -15.93
CA SER A 268 -14.32 21.25 -14.67
C SER A 268 -14.74 20.17 -13.68
N TRP A 269 -14.18 18.97 -13.77
CA TRP A 269 -14.46 17.89 -12.81
C TRP A 269 -13.69 18.15 -11.52
N ILE A 270 -14.40 18.08 -10.39
CA ILE A 270 -13.86 18.36 -9.07
C ILE A 270 -13.71 17.06 -8.30
N TYR A 271 -12.49 16.78 -7.87
CA TYR A 271 -12.14 15.67 -7.00
C TYR A 271 -11.69 16.19 -5.65
N GLY A 272 -11.93 15.40 -4.60
CA GLY A 272 -11.50 15.68 -3.24
C GLY A 272 -10.66 14.54 -2.70
N ARG A 273 -9.64 14.87 -1.91
CA ARG A 273 -8.93 13.93 -1.04
C ARG A 273 -9.06 14.41 0.39
N LEU A 274 -9.90 13.70 1.14
CA LEU A 274 -10.13 13.90 2.57
C LEU A 274 -9.22 12.97 3.36
N THR A 275 -8.33 13.54 4.16
CA THR A 275 -7.39 12.77 4.98
C THR A 275 -7.71 12.90 6.45
N LEU A 276 -7.70 11.79 7.18
CA LEU A 276 -7.88 11.75 8.63
C LEU A 276 -6.58 11.31 9.29
N LEU A 277 -5.97 12.20 10.07
CA LEU A 277 -4.78 11.93 10.87
C LEU A 277 -5.20 11.45 12.26
N ILE A 278 -4.74 10.26 12.61
CA ILE A 278 -4.89 9.66 13.94
C ILE A 278 -3.47 9.60 14.55
N PRO A 279 -3.12 10.52 15.47
CA PRO A 279 -1.78 10.59 16.05
C PRO A 279 -1.39 9.31 16.81
N GLU A 280 -2.36 8.71 17.52
CA GLU A 280 -2.17 7.48 18.27
C GLU A 280 -3.41 6.59 18.13
N ILE A 281 -3.24 5.38 17.57
CA ILE A 281 -4.35 4.44 17.42
C ILE A 281 -4.67 3.76 18.76
N LEU A 282 -5.76 4.17 19.38
CA LEU A 282 -6.31 3.57 20.58
C LEU A 282 -6.95 2.19 20.31
N PRO A 283 -6.96 1.26 21.28
CA PRO A 283 -7.59 -0.06 21.14
C PRO A 283 -9.08 -0.03 20.76
N GLU A 284 -9.79 1.04 21.11
CA GLU A 284 -11.20 1.26 20.79
C GLU A 284 -11.49 1.52 19.31
N PHE A 285 -10.48 1.93 18.53
CA PHE A 285 -10.61 2.15 17.09
C PHE A 285 -10.54 0.86 16.26
N PHE A 286 -10.24 -0.29 16.86
CA PHE A 286 -10.20 -1.57 16.17
C PHE A 286 -11.57 -2.23 16.13
N GLY A 287 -11.91 -2.82 14.98
CA GLY A 287 -13.18 -3.54 14.82
C GLY A 287 -14.43 -2.64 14.78
N ILE A 288 -14.26 -1.32 14.66
CA ILE A 288 -15.33 -0.36 14.40
C ILE A 288 -15.19 0.22 12.97
N PRO A 289 -16.31 0.62 12.34
CA PRO A 289 -16.28 1.17 10.99
C PRO A 289 -15.94 2.66 11.00
N PHE A 290 -15.05 3.03 10.08
CA PHE A 290 -14.78 4.40 9.66
C PHE A 290 -15.51 4.65 8.34
N HIS A 291 -16.44 5.59 8.32
CA HIS A 291 -17.19 5.96 7.13
C HIS A 291 -16.65 7.27 6.56
N CYS A 292 -16.24 7.26 5.30
CA CYS A 292 -16.08 8.49 4.54
C CYS A 292 -17.40 8.80 3.85
N VAL A 293 -17.99 9.95 4.15
CA VAL A 293 -19.31 10.34 3.66
C VAL A 293 -19.18 11.58 2.80
N ILE A 294 -19.89 11.58 1.66
CA ILE A 294 -20.05 12.74 0.80
C ILE A 294 -21.52 12.98 0.50
N LEU A 295 -21.97 14.22 0.67
CA LEU A 295 -23.39 14.61 0.54
C LEU A 295 -23.51 15.92 -0.22
N ASN A 296 -24.48 15.99 -1.13
CA ASN A 296 -24.91 17.23 -1.79
C ASN A 296 -26.46 17.25 -1.94
N PRO A 297 -27.08 18.31 -2.47
CA PRO A 297 -28.54 18.40 -2.59
C PRO A 297 -29.18 17.34 -3.50
N VAL A 298 -28.40 16.71 -4.38
CA VAL A 298 -28.89 15.68 -5.31
C VAL A 298 -28.85 14.28 -4.68
N GLY A 299 -27.86 14.03 -3.81
CA GLY A 299 -27.71 12.73 -3.17
C GLY A 299 -26.43 12.62 -2.34
N GLY A 300 -26.09 11.39 -1.97
CA GLY A 300 -24.91 11.12 -1.16
C GLY A 300 -24.38 9.72 -1.38
N ASP A 301 -23.13 9.55 -1.02
CA ASP A 301 -22.44 8.27 -1.12
C ASP A 301 -21.51 8.09 0.09
N GLN A 302 -21.21 6.84 0.43
CA GLN A 302 -20.33 6.53 1.54
C GLN A 302 -19.41 5.34 1.26
N GLY A 303 -18.23 5.41 1.88
CA GLY A 303 -17.19 4.40 1.82
C GLY A 303 -16.87 3.87 3.21
N GLN A 304 -16.59 2.57 3.34
CA GLN A 304 -16.28 1.94 4.63
C GLN A 304 -14.81 1.50 4.72
N LEU A 305 -14.21 1.75 5.89
CA LEU A 305 -12.86 1.35 6.26
C LEU A 305 -12.84 0.75 7.66
N TRP A 306 -12.09 -0.32 7.83
CA TRP A 306 -11.92 -1.02 9.10
C TRP A 306 -10.46 -1.03 9.51
N LEU A 307 -10.18 -0.81 10.78
CA LEU A 307 -8.87 -1.06 11.38
C LEU A 307 -8.87 -2.42 12.06
N SER A 308 -7.91 -3.26 11.67
CA SER A 308 -7.69 -4.58 12.25
C SER A 308 -6.28 -4.66 12.82
N ARG A 309 -6.09 -5.48 13.84
CA ARG A 309 -4.79 -5.64 14.48
C ARG A 309 -3.87 -6.42 13.56
N ASP A 310 -2.66 -5.90 13.35
CA ASP A 310 -1.58 -6.60 12.63
C ASP A 310 -0.98 -7.71 13.51
N ASP A 311 -1.61 -8.88 13.51
CA ASP A 311 -1.15 -10.06 14.24
C ASP A 311 -0.14 -10.86 13.39
N TYR A 312 1.14 -10.44 13.45
CA TYR A 312 2.26 -11.14 12.80
C TYR A 312 2.61 -12.50 13.45
N THR A 313 1.84 -12.98 14.41
CA THR A 313 2.14 -14.18 15.21
C THR A 313 1.83 -15.52 14.51
N ASN A 314 1.24 -15.51 13.31
CA ASN A 314 0.69 -16.73 12.68
C ASN A 314 1.64 -17.52 11.75
N HIS A 315 2.91 -17.17 11.61
CA HIS A 315 3.86 -17.95 10.78
C HIS A 315 5.10 -18.44 11.53
N ALA A 316 5.35 -17.98 12.76
CA ALA A 316 6.49 -18.44 13.55
C ALA A 316 6.40 -19.95 13.89
N TRP A 317 5.17 -20.45 14.08
CA TRP A 317 4.92 -21.87 14.33
C TRP A 317 5.24 -22.75 13.12
N LEU A 318 5.13 -22.23 11.89
CA LEU A 318 5.51 -22.97 10.67
C LEU A 318 7.02 -23.18 10.62
N ILE A 319 7.80 -22.17 11.02
CA ILE A 319 9.27 -22.26 11.07
C ILE A 319 9.71 -23.26 12.14
N THR A 320 9.08 -23.26 13.32
CA THR A 320 9.40 -24.24 14.37
C THR A 320 9.00 -25.67 13.98
N VAL A 321 7.87 -25.86 13.29
CA VAL A 321 7.48 -27.19 12.77
C VAL A 321 8.47 -27.68 11.72
N VAL A 322 8.90 -26.83 10.78
CA VAL A 322 9.89 -27.21 9.75
C VAL A 322 11.23 -27.60 10.40
N LEU A 323 11.72 -26.83 11.39
CA LEU A 323 12.96 -27.15 12.10
C LEU A 323 12.86 -28.46 12.90
N LEU A 324 11.72 -28.74 13.53
CA LEU A 324 11.49 -30.00 14.24
C LEU A 324 11.47 -31.20 13.29
N VAL A 325 10.83 -31.07 12.13
CA VAL A 325 10.83 -32.12 11.10
C VAL A 325 12.25 -32.36 10.57
N LEU A 326 13.00 -31.30 10.28
CA LEU A 326 14.39 -31.40 9.81
C LEU A 326 15.30 -32.08 10.85
N ALA A 327 15.15 -31.73 12.13
CA ALA A 327 15.87 -32.36 13.23
C ALA A 327 15.48 -33.84 13.40
N ALA A 328 14.19 -34.19 13.27
CA ALA A 328 13.73 -35.57 13.34
C ALA A 328 14.28 -36.41 12.17
N VAL A 329 14.31 -35.86 10.96
CA VAL A 329 14.90 -36.53 9.78
C VAL A 329 16.40 -36.73 9.97
N LEU A 330 17.14 -35.69 10.39
CA LEU A 330 18.58 -35.79 10.68
C LEU A 330 18.86 -36.85 11.76
N SER A 331 18.06 -36.86 12.84
CA SER A 331 18.15 -37.86 13.89
C SER A 331 17.89 -39.28 13.36
N ALA A 332 16.83 -39.47 12.55
CA ALA A 332 16.53 -40.77 11.94
C ALA A 332 17.64 -41.25 10.99
N VAL A 333 18.23 -40.34 10.20
CA VAL A 333 19.37 -40.64 9.32
C VAL A 333 20.59 -41.06 10.15
N LEU A 334 20.93 -40.30 11.20
CA LEU A 334 22.04 -40.63 12.10
C LEU A 334 21.82 -41.98 12.80
N LEU A 335 20.60 -42.25 13.29
CA LEU A 335 20.24 -43.54 13.90
C LEU A 335 20.36 -44.70 12.90
N ASN A 336 20.07 -44.47 11.62
CA ASN A 336 20.23 -45.51 10.59
C ASN A 336 21.71 -45.78 10.28
N PHE A 337 22.55 -44.74 10.19
CA PHE A 337 23.99 -44.89 9.96
C PHE A 337 24.69 -45.60 11.13
N PHE A 338 24.38 -45.24 12.37
CA PHE A 338 25.01 -45.83 13.57
C PHE A 338 24.23 -47.00 14.16
N LYS A 339 23.21 -47.53 13.46
CA LYS A 339 22.33 -48.59 13.98
C LYS A 339 23.08 -49.78 14.55
N ILE A 340 24.09 -50.28 13.81
CA ILE A 340 24.89 -51.44 14.23
C ILE A 340 25.77 -51.09 15.43
N ASP A 341 26.39 -49.92 15.42
CA ASP A 341 27.26 -49.46 16.53
C ASP A 341 26.46 -49.20 17.81
N LEU A 342 25.26 -48.63 17.70
CA LEU A 342 24.36 -48.39 18.83
C LEU A 342 23.84 -49.71 19.43
N ILE A 343 23.53 -50.71 18.60
CA ILE A 343 23.12 -52.05 19.05
C ILE A 343 24.28 -52.80 19.70
N LEU A 344 25.48 -52.76 19.10
CA LEU A 344 26.69 -53.37 19.67
C LEU A 344 27.08 -52.70 21.00
N ALA A 345 27.01 -51.36 21.08
CA ALA A 345 27.25 -50.60 22.31
C ALA A 345 26.19 -50.89 23.38
N TYR A 346 24.91 -50.95 23.01
CA TYR A 346 23.83 -51.33 23.92
C TYR A 346 24.03 -52.75 24.47
N ARG A 347 24.40 -53.72 23.62
CA ARG A 347 24.72 -55.09 24.07
C ARG A 347 25.98 -55.14 24.93
N HIS A 348 26.99 -54.32 24.67
CA HIS A 348 28.16 -54.23 25.54
C HIS A 348 27.84 -53.62 26.92
N LEU A 349 26.95 -52.62 26.96
CA LEU A 349 26.55 -51.93 28.20
C LEU A 349 25.49 -52.70 29.02
N CYS A 350 24.55 -53.40 28.36
CA CYS A 350 23.47 -54.17 29.00
C CYS A 350 23.71 -55.69 29.01
N GLY A 351 24.69 -56.22 28.28
CA GLY A 351 24.96 -57.66 28.17
C GLY A 351 25.77 -58.27 29.32
N LYS A 352 25.96 -57.55 30.43
CA LYS A 352 26.59 -58.09 31.63
C LYS A 352 25.65 -58.85 32.57
N ASP A 353 24.36 -58.95 32.25
CA ASP A 353 23.36 -59.55 33.16
C ASP A 353 22.40 -60.57 32.51
N LYS A 354 22.88 -61.32 31.52
CA LYS A 354 22.30 -62.62 31.22
C LYS A 354 23.38 -63.68 31.31
N THR A 355 23.42 -64.27 32.51
CA THR A 355 23.75 -65.66 32.77
C THR A 355 24.22 -66.44 31.55
N ILE A 356 25.49 -66.82 31.59
CA ILE A 356 25.98 -68.15 31.24
C ILE A 356 24.78 -69.11 31.19
N GLN A 357 24.25 -69.38 29.99
CA GLN A 357 23.60 -70.66 29.78
C GLN A 357 24.73 -71.67 29.96
N GLU A 358 24.74 -72.34 31.10
CA GLU A 358 25.58 -73.51 31.36
C GLU A 358 25.34 -74.51 30.22
N GLY A 359 26.20 -74.44 29.20
CA GLY A 359 26.01 -75.16 27.95
C GLY A 359 27.00 -74.72 26.87
N ASN A 360 27.04 -73.44 26.49
CA ASN A 360 27.76 -73.04 25.28
C ASN A 360 29.20 -72.59 25.55
N ARG A 361 30.16 -73.32 24.98
CA ARG A 361 31.60 -73.14 25.19
C ARG A 361 32.26 -72.25 24.12
N TYR A 362 31.61 -72.09 22.96
CA TYR A 362 32.13 -71.38 21.78
C TYR A 362 31.10 -70.39 21.21
N ASN A 363 31.58 -69.23 20.76
CA ASN A 363 30.78 -68.22 20.05
C ASN A 363 30.49 -68.65 18.61
N ALA A 364 31.44 -69.29 17.93
CA ALA A 364 31.22 -69.85 16.60
C ALA A 364 32.04 -71.14 16.38
N CYS A 365 31.45 -72.08 15.64
CA CYS A 365 32.15 -73.23 15.06
C CYS A 365 32.45 -72.91 13.60
N VAL A 366 33.72 -72.98 13.19
CA VAL A 366 34.21 -72.58 11.88
C VAL A 366 34.61 -73.80 11.08
N LEU A 367 34.02 -73.90 9.90
CA LEU A 367 34.27 -74.92 8.88
C LEU A 367 34.76 -74.21 7.63
N TYR A 368 35.86 -74.67 7.06
CA TYR A 368 36.37 -74.15 5.81
C TYR A 368 36.64 -75.30 4.84
N PHE A 369 36.46 -75.03 3.55
CA PHE A 369 36.74 -75.99 2.50
C PHE A 369 38.05 -75.61 1.80
N PRO A 370 39.09 -76.46 1.88
CA PRO A 370 40.31 -76.23 1.11
C PRO A 370 40.02 -76.51 -0.37
N GLY A 371 40.00 -75.46 -1.20
CA GLY A 371 39.90 -75.59 -2.66
C GLY A 371 41.27 -75.91 -3.28
N PRO A 372 41.31 -76.58 -4.46
CA PRO A 372 42.55 -76.80 -5.18
C PRO A 372 43.15 -75.44 -5.59
N GLY A 373 44.22 -75.01 -4.92
CA GLY A 373 44.92 -73.74 -5.20
C GLY A 373 44.57 -72.54 -4.30
N SER A 374 43.59 -72.65 -3.40
CA SER A 374 43.14 -71.49 -2.60
C SER A 374 43.83 -71.39 -1.24
N SER A 375 44.96 -70.67 -1.17
CA SER A 375 45.61 -70.28 0.10
C SER A 375 44.82 -69.21 0.89
N THR A 376 43.84 -68.53 0.27
CA THR A 376 43.17 -67.36 0.84
C THR A 376 42.11 -67.72 1.87
N ALA A 377 41.25 -68.72 1.60
CA ALA A 377 40.22 -69.17 2.54
C ALA A 377 40.82 -69.84 3.79
N GLU A 378 41.90 -70.62 3.61
CA GLU A 378 42.62 -71.27 4.70
C GLU A 378 43.40 -70.23 5.54
N ASP A 379 44.13 -69.30 4.91
CA ASP A 379 44.82 -68.21 5.60
C ASP A 379 43.82 -67.29 6.35
N PHE A 380 42.65 -67.04 5.76
CA PHE A 380 41.58 -66.33 6.43
C PHE A 380 41.07 -67.08 7.66
N ALA A 381 40.73 -68.37 7.52
CA ALA A 381 40.18 -69.19 8.60
C ALA A 381 41.16 -69.40 9.76
N LEU A 382 42.43 -69.67 9.47
CA LEU A 382 43.42 -70.08 10.47
C LEU A 382 44.25 -68.94 11.04
N ARG A 383 44.46 -67.83 10.30
CA ARG A 383 45.32 -66.73 10.74
C ARG A 383 44.55 -65.43 10.97
N ILE A 384 43.80 -64.97 9.97
CA ILE A 384 43.17 -63.63 10.00
C ILE A 384 41.98 -63.64 10.97
N LEU A 385 41.09 -64.62 10.86
CA LEU A 385 39.87 -64.73 11.65
C LEU A 385 40.15 -64.85 13.17
N PRO A 386 41.09 -65.72 13.64
CA PRO A 386 41.46 -65.77 15.05
C PRO A 386 42.11 -64.49 15.57
N SER A 387 43.01 -63.87 14.78
CA SER A 387 43.70 -62.64 15.20
C SER A 387 42.73 -61.47 15.43
N MET A 388 41.63 -61.43 14.68
CA MET A 388 40.61 -60.40 14.81
C MET A 388 39.58 -60.71 15.90
N LEU A 389 39.05 -61.94 15.97
CA LEU A 389 37.93 -62.24 16.86
C LEU A 389 38.37 -62.71 18.25
N GLU A 390 39.40 -63.55 18.33
CA GLU A 390 39.89 -64.09 19.61
C GLU A 390 40.76 -63.05 20.33
N GLN A 391 41.72 -62.42 19.63
CA GLN A 391 42.67 -61.48 20.26
C GLN A 391 42.10 -60.08 20.47
N GLN A 392 41.42 -59.48 19.48
CA GLN A 392 40.91 -58.10 19.61
C GLN A 392 39.51 -58.00 20.22
N HIS A 393 38.71 -59.07 20.16
CA HIS A 393 37.31 -59.06 20.58
C HIS A 393 36.93 -60.16 21.60
N ASN A 394 37.90 -60.97 22.06
CA ASN A 394 37.74 -61.97 23.12
C ASN A 394 36.59 -62.98 22.89
N LEU A 395 36.29 -63.29 21.62
CA LEU A 395 35.34 -64.33 21.24
C LEU A 395 36.05 -65.69 21.18
N ARG A 396 35.36 -66.77 21.54
CA ARG A 396 35.92 -68.14 21.49
C ARG A 396 35.45 -68.85 20.23
N LEU A 397 36.38 -69.20 19.34
CA LEU A 397 36.08 -69.96 18.14
C LEU A 397 36.52 -71.41 18.31
N PHE A 398 35.80 -72.33 17.67
CA PHE A 398 36.28 -73.68 17.39
C PHE A 398 36.53 -73.78 15.88
N ILE A 399 37.73 -74.14 15.46
CA ILE A 399 38.11 -74.18 14.05
C ILE A 399 38.53 -75.60 13.68
N GLN A 400 37.78 -76.19 12.74
CA GLN A 400 38.06 -77.53 12.21
C GLN A 400 39.47 -77.56 11.58
N GLY A 401 40.30 -78.55 11.90
CA GLY A 401 41.69 -78.66 11.43
C GLY A 401 42.73 -78.00 12.34
N ARG A 402 42.39 -76.94 13.10
CA ARG A 402 43.27 -76.37 14.15
C ARG A 402 43.07 -77.06 15.49
N ASP A 403 41.80 -77.25 15.85
CA ASP A 403 41.40 -77.69 17.19
C ASP A 403 41.07 -79.20 17.24
N THR A 404 41.18 -79.90 16.11
CA THR A 404 40.82 -81.34 15.95
C THR A 404 41.99 -82.33 16.08
N ASP A 405 43.22 -81.88 16.35
CA ASP A 405 44.39 -82.76 16.43
C ASP A 405 44.66 -83.30 17.85
N THR A 406 43.96 -84.37 18.18
CA THR A 406 44.45 -85.54 18.95
C THR A 406 43.35 -86.61 18.91
N GLY A 407 43.63 -87.75 18.28
CA GLY A 407 42.62 -88.76 17.91
C GLY A 407 41.55 -89.04 18.98
N GLY A 408 40.27 -88.81 18.63
CA GLY A 408 39.13 -89.11 19.49
C GLY A 408 37.76 -88.72 18.93
N ASN A 409 37.06 -89.73 18.37
CA ASN A 409 35.60 -89.92 18.16
C ASN A 409 34.67 -88.77 17.71
N ILE A 410 33.83 -89.12 16.73
CA ILE A 410 32.65 -88.42 16.16
C ILE A 410 31.71 -87.81 17.23
N ALA A 411 31.72 -88.32 18.47
CA ALA A 411 30.94 -87.79 19.59
C ALA A 411 31.40 -86.39 20.08
N SER A 412 32.64 -85.97 19.82
CA SER A 412 33.14 -84.64 20.21
C SER A 412 32.58 -83.52 19.33
N MET A 413 32.29 -83.82 18.06
CA MET A 413 31.92 -82.83 17.05
C MET A 413 30.45 -82.38 17.19
N THR A 414 29.54 -83.31 17.51
CA THR A 414 28.14 -83.00 17.85
C THR A 414 28.02 -82.20 19.15
N GLU A 415 28.91 -82.45 20.11
CA GLU A 415 28.99 -81.67 21.34
C GLU A 415 29.39 -80.21 21.04
N VAL A 416 30.39 -80.00 20.18
CA VAL A 416 30.80 -78.65 19.78
C VAL A 416 29.68 -77.90 19.04
N LEU A 417 28.96 -78.57 18.13
CA LEU A 417 27.82 -77.97 17.42
C LEU A 417 26.71 -77.53 18.38
N SER A 418 26.29 -78.41 19.30
CA SER A 418 25.26 -78.08 20.30
C SER A 418 25.66 -76.95 21.25
N ARG A 419 26.98 -76.73 21.42
CA ARG A 419 27.56 -75.73 22.32
C ARG A 419 28.05 -74.46 21.62
N SER A 420 27.75 -74.31 20.33
CA SER A 420 28.12 -73.14 19.51
C SER A 420 26.90 -72.26 19.25
N GLN A 421 27.08 -70.93 19.25
CA GLN A 421 25.98 -69.99 18.99
C GLN A 421 25.69 -69.81 17.48
N VAL A 422 26.71 -70.01 16.63
CA VAL A 422 26.59 -69.94 15.17
C VAL A 422 27.57 -70.92 14.53
N VAL A 423 27.23 -71.48 13.37
CA VAL A 423 28.18 -72.23 12.52
C VAL A 423 28.57 -71.35 11.34
N MET A 424 29.88 -71.16 11.17
CA MET A 424 30.47 -70.40 10.08
C MET A 424 31.01 -71.35 9.02
N LEU A 425 30.52 -71.22 7.79
CA LEU A 425 31.06 -71.90 6.61
C LEU A 425 31.86 -70.90 5.78
N ILE A 426 33.13 -71.20 5.54
CA ILE A 426 34.04 -70.39 4.73
C ILE A 426 34.20 -71.12 3.39
N LEU A 427 33.73 -70.48 2.31
CA LEU A 427 33.86 -70.99 0.95
C LEU A 427 35.02 -70.32 0.23
N PRO A 428 35.83 -71.08 -0.53
CA PRO A 428 36.82 -70.50 -1.43
C PRO A 428 36.11 -69.83 -2.61
N GLY A 429 36.68 -68.72 -3.08
CA GLY A 429 36.30 -68.07 -4.33
C GLY A 429 36.98 -68.72 -5.52
N ASN A 430 36.34 -68.68 -6.67
CA ASN A 430 36.90 -69.25 -7.90
C ASN A 430 37.75 -68.17 -8.58
N ASN A 431 39.08 -68.23 -8.42
CA ASN A 431 39.98 -67.35 -9.15
C ASN A 431 40.09 -67.84 -10.61
N GLU A 432 39.64 -67.02 -11.57
CA GLU A 432 39.67 -67.33 -13.01
C GLU A 432 41.08 -67.55 -13.59
N ASP A 433 42.14 -67.32 -12.80
CA ASP A 433 43.54 -67.55 -13.16
C ASP A 433 44.11 -68.77 -12.42
N ASP A 434 43.79 -69.98 -12.87
CA ASP A 434 44.79 -71.05 -12.84
C ASP A 434 44.56 -72.12 -13.92
N THR A 435 45.67 -72.43 -14.59
CA THR A 435 45.77 -73.13 -15.87
C THR A 435 45.42 -74.62 -15.84
N LEU A 436 44.65 -75.05 -16.85
CA LEU A 436 44.48 -76.38 -17.44
C LEU A 436 45.42 -77.51 -16.94
N ILE A 437 44.89 -78.42 -16.10
CA ILE A 437 45.22 -79.86 -16.14
C ILE A 437 43.93 -80.67 -15.87
N PRO A 438 43.33 -81.32 -16.89
CA PRO A 438 42.29 -82.33 -16.67
C PRO A 438 42.95 -83.71 -16.55
N ILE A 439 43.02 -84.26 -15.33
CA ILE A 439 43.41 -85.66 -15.13
C ILE A 439 42.28 -86.40 -14.40
N SER A 440 41.56 -87.17 -15.23
CA SER A 440 40.85 -88.43 -14.98
C SER A 440 40.16 -88.67 -13.64
N LYS A 441 38.86 -89.02 -13.77
CA LYS A 441 38.17 -90.07 -13.01
C LYS A 441 39.14 -91.14 -12.46
N ASP A 442 39.56 -90.99 -11.22
CA ASP A 442 39.93 -92.08 -10.30
C ASP A 442 40.41 -91.50 -8.97
N GLN A 443 39.43 -91.11 -8.16
CA GLN A 443 39.43 -90.99 -6.69
C GLN A 443 38.04 -90.38 -6.37
N ASN A 444 37.03 -91.05 -5.80
CA ASN A 444 37.02 -92.20 -4.89
C ASN A 444 38.19 -92.18 -3.91
N ARG A 445 38.56 -90.98 -3.45
CA ARG A 445 39.12 -90.79 -2.13
C ARG A 445 38.03 -90.16 -1.29
N LEU A 446 37.36 -91.04 -0.55
CA LEU A 446 36.39 -90.73 0.49
C LEU A 446 35.30 -89.75 0.01
N GLU A 447 34.10 -90.26 -0.23
CA GLU A 447 33.03 -89.87 0.70
C GLU A 447 33.62 -89.52 2.06
N ASP A 448 33.88 -88.22 2.31
CA ASP A 448 33.80 -87.69 3.65
C ASP A 448 32.33 -87.80 4.06
N SER A 449 31.94 -89.05 4.33
CA SER A 449 30.70 -89.40 4.97
C SER A 449 30.58 -88.62 6.29
N GLN A 450 31.71 -88.22 6.88
CA GLN A 450 31.76 -87.37 8.06
C GLN A 450 31.27 -85.94 7.80
N LEU A 451 31.64 -85.33 6.66
CA LEU A 451 31.34 -83.93 6.40
C LEU A 451 29.92 -83.73 5.86
N SER A 452 29.43 -84.66 5.03
CA SER A 452 28.02 -84.71 4.63
C SER A 452 27.08 -85.01 5.82
N VAL A 453 27.47 -85.93 6.71
CA VAL A 453 26.76 -86.18 7.99
C VAL A 453 26.81 -84.92 8.87
N PHE A 454 27.94 -84.25 8.98
CA PHE A 454 28.08 -83.03 9.80
C PHE A 454 27.22 -81.88 9.29
N LEU A 455 27.15 -81.68 7.97
CA LEU A 455 26.29 -80.71 7.33
C LEU A 455 24.80 -81.04 7.53
N SER A 456 24.44 -82.33 7.62
CA SER A 456 23.09 -82.76 8.02
C SER A 456 22.80 -82.52 9.50
N ASP A 457 23.76 -82.75 10.40
CA ASP A 457 23.63 -82.52 11.84
C ASP A 457 23.38 -81.04 12.16
N ILE A 458 24.00 -80.11 11.43
CA ILE A 458 23.77 -78.67 11.58
C ILE A 458 22.28 -78.32 11.40
N THR A 459 21.63 -78.91 10.39
CA THR A 459 20.19 -78.70 10.16
C THR A 459 19.33 -79.32 11.27
N HIS A 460 19.78 -80.44 11.85
CA HIS A 460 19.09 -81.13 12.94
C HIS A 460 19.15 -80.34 14.27
N PHE A 461 20.29 -79.72 14.60
CA PHE A 461 20.45 -78.94 15.84
C PHE A 461 19.89 -77.51 15.76
N GLY A 462 19.51 -77.03 14.57
CA GLY A 462 18.91 -75.71 14.37
C GLY A 462 19.85 -74.54 14.68
N VAL A 463 21.17 -74.78 14.70
CA VAL A 463 22.16 -73.73 14.95
C VAL A 463 22.20 -72.80 13.74
N PRO A 464 22.13 -71.48 13.93
CA PRO A 464 22.13 -70.56 12.80
C PRO A 464 23.40 -70.67 11.95
N LEU A 465 23.23 -70.70 10.63
CA LEU A 465 24.34 -70.76 9.67
C LEU A 465 24.78 -69.35 9.26
N LEU A 466 26.10 -69.12 9.15
CA LEU A 466 26.71 -67.91 8.63
C LEU A 466 27.69 -68.29 7.52
N LEU A 467 27.45 -67.78 6.32
CA LEU A 467 28.31 -68.06 5.16
C LEU A 467 29.29 -66.91 4.96
N VAL A 468 30.57 -67.23 4.78
CA VAL A 468 31.62 -66.29 4.42
C VAL A 468 32.20 -66.68 3.07
N GLU A 469 32.02 -65.83 2.08
CA GLU A 469 32.59 -65.96 0.74
C GLU A 469 33.95 -65.27 0.73
N CYS A 470 35.03 -66.03 0.59
CA CYS A 470 36.36 -65.48 0.35
C CYS A 470 36.49 -65.18 -1.15
N GLU A 471 36.55 -63.90 -1.53
CA GLU A 471 36.60 -63.44 -2.94
C GLU A 471 35.25 -63.59 -3.70
N ASP A 472 35.22 -63.16 -4.96
CA ASP A 472 33.99 -63.16 -5.77
C ASP A 472 33.72 -64.55 -6.37
N ASP A 473 32.45 -64.87 -6.65
CA ASP A 473 31.98 -66.16 -7.22
C ASP A 473 32.37 -67.43 -6.43
N ALA A 474 31.92 -67.50 -5.18
CA ALA A 474 32.04 -68.71 -4.35
C ALA A 474 31.28 -69.90 -4.98
N ASP A 475 31.93 -71.06 -5.02
CA ASP A 475 31.33 -72.28 -5.57
C ASP A 475 30.41 -72.97 -4.56
N TYR A 476 29.10 -72.79 -4.75
CA TYR A 476 28.06 -73.40 -3.93
C TYR A 476 27.86 -74.90 -4.21
N SER A 477 28.46 -75.45 -5.26
CA SER A 477 28.35 -76.88 -5.61
C SER A 477 28.95 -77.81 -4.55
N LEU A 478 29.81 -77.27 -3.69
CA LEU A 478 30.40 -77.98 -2.54
C LEU A 478 29.41 -78.23 -1.39
N LEU A 479 28.24 -77.57 -1.40
CA LEU A 479 27.25 -77.66 -0.32
C LEU A 479 26.09 -78.59 -0.69
N PRO A 480 25.60 -79.43 0.24
CA PRO A 480 24.37 -80.21 0.07
C PRO A 480 23.14 -79.34 -0.15
N GLU A 481 22.15 -79.83 -0.90
CA GLU A 481 20.90 -79.11 -1.22
C GLU A 481 20.10 -78.68 0.03
N SER A 482 20.18 -79.45 1.12
CA SER A 482 19.56 -79.13 2.41
C SER A 482 20.12 -77.84 3.03
N ILE A 483 21.40 -77.56 2.81
CA ILE A 483 22.03 -76.33 3.28
C ILE A 483 21.75 -75.19 2.31
N GLN A 484 21.88 -75.41 1.00
CA GLN A 484 21.63 -74.38 -0.02
C GLN A 484 20.24 -73.74 0.14
N SER A 485 19.22 -74.53 0.47
CA SER A 485 17.86 -74.06 0.72
C SER A 485 17.67 -73.31 2.05
N SER A 486 18.58 -73.47 3.01
CA SER A 486 18.52 -72.83 4.34
C SER A 486 19.32 -71.52 4.46
N ILE A 487 20.13 -71.20 3.44
CA ILE A 487 20.94 -69.97 3.40
C ILE A 487 20.02 -68.75 3.31
N LYS A 488 20.08 -67.89 4.33
CA LYS A 488 19.39 -66.59 4.32
C LYS A 488 20.31 -65.52 3.77
N LYS A 489 19.82 -64.71 2.83
CA LYS A 489 20.61 -63.64 2.16
C LYS A 489 21.23 -62.62 3.14
N ASP A 490 20.64 -62.41 4.31
CA ASP A 490 21.16 -61.51 5.33
C ASP A 490 22.39 -62.05 6.08
N ARG A 491 22.62 -63.38 6.01
CA ARG A 491 23.69 -64.14 6.67
C ARG A 491 24.78 -64.66 5.71
N VAL A 492 24.90 -64.03 4.55
CA VAL A 492 26.04 -64.20 3.63
C VAL A 492 26.94 -62.97 3.73
N LEU A 493 28.23 -63.17 3.98
CA LEU A 493 29.22 -62.12 4.14
C LEU A 493 30.35 -62.31 3.13
N LYS A 494 30.66 -61.25 2.38
CA LYS A 494 31.78 -61.24 1.44
C LYS A 494 33.03 -60.72 2.13
N TRP A 495 34.11 -61.49 2.08
CA TRP A 495 35.42 -61.10 2.60
C TRP A 495 36.39 -60.84 1.45
N LYS A 496 37.19 -59.76 1.58
CA LYS A 496 38.28 -59.39 0.67
C LYS A 496 39.52 -59.08 1.51
N SER A 497 40.71 -59.26 0.96
CA SER A 497 41.99 -59.08 1.69
C SER A 497 42.22 -57.64 2.20
N ALA A 498 41.58 -56.63 1.60
CA ALA A 498 41.70 -55.20 1.95
C ALA A 498 40.67 -54.68 2.97
N VAL A 499 40.14 -55.52 3.85
CA VAL A 499 39.10 -55.11 4.82
C VAL A 499 39.71 -54.52 6.09
N GLU A 500 39.35 -53.28 6.42
CA GLU A 500 39.79 -52.60 7.66
C GLU A 500 39.31 -53.34 8.93
N PRO A 501 40.12 -53.40 10.01
CA PRO A 501 39.80 -54.13 11.25
C PRO A 501 38.45 -53.78 11.89
N ASN A 502 38.05 -52.50 11.86
CA ASN A 502 36.75 -52.03 12.37
C ASN A 502 35.71 -51.77 11.26
N GLY A 503 35.95 -52.30 10.07
CA GLY A 503 35.10 -52.14 8.91
C GLY A 503 33.73 -52.84 9.03
N PRO A 504 32.84 -52.61 8.05
CA PRO A 504 31.46 -53.13 8.06
C PRO A 504 31.39 -54.66 8.09
N PHE A 505 32.36 -55.34 7.47
CA PHE A 505 32.46 -56.81 7.48
C PHE A 505 32.60 -57.36 8.90
N TRP A 506 33.62 -56.92 9.65
CA TRP A 506 33.87 -57.41 11.02
C TRP A 506 32.76 -57.01 12.01
N LYS A 507 32.14 -55.83 11.83
CA LYS A 507 30.97 -55.43 12.62
C LYS A 507 29.77 -56.34 12.36
N LYS A 508 29.48 -56.66 11.10
CA LYS A 508 28.37 -57.56 10.73
C LYS A 508 28.65 -59.00 11.15
N LEU A 509 29.89 -59.45 11.04
CA LEU A 509 30.33 -60.77 11.48
C LEU A 509 30.14 -60.96 13.00
N ARG A 510 30.56 -59.98 13.81
CA ARG A 510 30.31 -59.96 15.27
C ARG A 510 28.83 -59.90 15.63
N TYR A 511 28.03 -59.14 14.88
CA TYR A 511 26.57 -59.07 15.08
C TYR A 511 25.88 -60.45 14.98
N HIS A 512 26.42 -61.37 14.17
CA HIS A 512 25.89 -62.72 14.03
C HIS A 512 26.45 -63.75 15.03
N MET A 513 27.50 -63.39 15.78
CA MET A 513 28.19 -64.23 16.78
C MET A 513 27.90 -63.84 18.24
N THR A 514 27.16 -62.75 18.44
CA THR A 514 26.76 -62.19 19.75
C THR A 514 25.28 -61.91 19.77
#